data_AF-A0A938BGT3-F1
#
_entry.id   AF-A0A938BGT3-F1
#
_cell.length_a   1.000
_cell.length_b   1.000
_cell.length_c   1.000
_cell.angle_alpha   90.00
_cell.angle_beta   90.00
_cell.angle_gamma   90.00
#
_symmetry.space_group_name_H-M   'P 1'
#
loop_
_entity.id
_entity.type
_entity.pdbx_description
1 polymer ?
#
loop_
_entity_poly.entity_id
_entity_poly.type
_entity_poly.pdbx_seq_one_letter_code
_entity_poly.pdbx_strand_id
1 'polypeptide(L)'
;MHFAPRLSASAIGSMPHADVKEAVDFVLTHFKEIPCWPQLPKKSYYENMYVQFSQAMPNVVVDKEQKRIFINTEKNLEEKLEVFYSKYLEGDLGYFSIGEDFASGLYEFKRRFLTSGIKDTRYIKGQIVGPISFGLTVCDQIRQSVYYNEQILDVIIKMLSLKAKWQIRFLKELKKEIVIFLDEPYLTSVGSAYVAINRDKLISNLNEIIDVIHAEGAISGIHCCGNTDWSIVASTKTDIISFDAYNYADTVLLYPDSISKFMERQGVLAWGIVPTDSNALKENKDSLSKNIEGWVNKLKEKGIKRDTIINQSMITPSCGTGSLDEELSEHILLLTTSLSDFIRTRYL
;
A
#
# COMPACT_ATOMS: atom_id res chain seq x y z
N MET A 1 5.09 -8.64 -16.91
CA MET A 1 4.00 -7.83 -17.51
C MET A 1 4.48 -6.38 -17.45
N HIS A 2 4.35 -5.58 -18.52
CA HIS A 2 4.83 -4.19 -18.49
C HIS A 2 3.77 -3.28 -17.87
N PHE A 3 3.97 -2.80 -16.65
CA PHE A 3 3.08 -1.86 -15.97
C PHE A 3 3.40 -0.42 -16.39
N ALA A 4 2.51 0.20 -17.15
CA ALA A 4 2.64 1.59 -17.60
C ALA A 4 1.39 2.40 -17.19
N PRO A 5 1.37 2.97 -15.97
CA PRO A 5 0.23 3.75 -15.49
C PRO A 5 0.02 5.06 -16.24
N ARG A 6 1.07 5.63 -16.88
CA ARG A 6 0.96 6.84 -17.71
C ARG A 6 0.23 7.97 -16.98
N LEU A 7 0.72 8.30 -15.78
CA LEU A 7 0.18 9.33 -14.90
C LEU A 7 -1.26 9.10 -14.43
N SER A 8 -1.79 7.87 -14.50
CA SER A 8 -3.10 7.55 -13.92
C SER A 8 -3.13 7.86 -12.44
N ALA A 9 -4.29 8.31 -11.97
CA ALA A 9 -4.56 8.45 -10.56
C ALA A 9 -4.96 7.12 -9.91
N SER A 10 -4.53 6.93 -8.66
CA SER A 10 -5.11 5.96 -7.72
C SER A 10 -5.10 6.55 -6.30
N ALA A 11 -5.96 6.06 -5.43
CA ALA A 11 -5.93 6.42 -4.01
C ALA A 11 -4.99 5.47 -3.23
N ILE A 12 -4.54 5.91 -2.05
CA ILE A 12 -3.67 5.09 -1.20
C ILE A 12 -4.42 3.92 -0.56
N GLY A 13 -5.66 4.12 -0.11
CA GLY A 13 -6.52 3.02 0.36
C GLY A 13 -7.45 3.44 1.48
N SER A 14 -6.92 4.02 2.56
CA SER A 14 -7.75 4.39 3.71
C SER A 14 -8.59 5.63 3.46
N MET A 15 -9.87 5.56 3.85
CA MET A 15 -10.86 6.63 3.73
C MET A 15 -11.66 6.76 5.03
N PRO A 16 -12.13 7.96 5.40
CA PRO A 16 -12.76 8.20 6.70
C PRO A 16 -14.26 7.89 6.74
N HIS A 17 -14.85 7.50 5.60
CA HIS A 17 -16.28 7.22 5.43
C HIS A 17 -16.82 6.23 6.46
N ALA A 18 -17.96 6.57 7.07
CA ALA A 18 -18.71 5.66 7.94
C ALA A 18 -19.58 4.66 7.15
N ASP A 19 -20.15 5.10 6.02
CA ASP A 19 -20.91 4.25 5.10
C ASP A 19 -19.98 3.63 4.05
N VAL A 20 -19.99 2.30 4.00
CA VAL A 20 -19.16 1.52 3.07
C VAL A 20 -19.57 1.75 1.62
N LYS A 21 -20.87 1.91 1.37
CA LYS A 21 -21.44 2.07 0.04
C LYS A 21 -21.02 3.39 -0.56
N GLU A 22 -21.10 4.46 0.22
CA GLU A 22 -20.70 5.81 -0.20
C GLU A 22 -19.20 5.84 -0.54
N ALA A 23 -18.36 5.25 0.32
CA ALA A 23 -16.92 5.16 0.07
C ALA A 23 -16.59 4.42 -1.24
N VAL A 24 -17.24 3.27 -1.48
CA VAL A 24 -17.02 2.45 -2.67
C VAL A 24 -17.55 3.15 -3.93
N ASP A 25 -18.76 3.72 -3.87
CA ASP A 25 -19.34 4.45 -4.99
C ASP A 25 -18.48 5.66 -5.37
N PHE A 26 -17.94 6.38 -4.38
CA PHE A 26 -17.01 7.48 -4.58
C PHE A 26 -15.76 7.02 -5.34
N VAL A 27 -15.08 5.97 -4.85
CA VAL A 27 -13.89 5.41 -5.51
C VAL A 27 -14.19 5.01 -6.95
N LEU A 28 -15.24 4.24 -7.18
CA LEU A 28 -15.58 3.71 -8.50
C LEU A 28 -15.98 4.82 -9.48
N THR A 29 -16.58 5.90 -8.99
CA THR A 29 -16.96 7.06 -9.79
C THR A 29 -15.74 7.86 -10.25
N HIS A 30 -14.77 8.07 -9.37
CA HIS A 30 -13.67 9.02 -9.59
C HIS A 30 -12.36 8.37 -10.05
N PHE A 31 -12.05 7.14 -9.65
CA PHE A 31 -10.82 6.44 -10.02
C PHE A 31 -11.08 5.32 -11.04
N LYS A 32 -11.43 5.68 -12.27
CA LYS A 32 -11.91 4.71 -13.27
C LYS A 32 -10.84 3.73 -13.77
N GLU A 33 -9.60 4.20 -13.95
CA GLU A 33 -8.52 3.38 -14.54
C GLU A 33 -7.82 2.45 -13.54
N ILE A 34 -7.59 2.93 -12.31
CA ILE A 34 -6.92 2.19 -11.23
C ILE A 34 -7.68 2.39 -9.91
N PRO A 35 -8.94 1.92 -9.80
CA PRO A 35 -9.68 1.97 -8.54
C PRO A 35 -9.00 1.09 -7.48
N CYS A 36 -9.02 1.52 -6.22
CA CYS A 36 -8.63 0.71 -5.07
C CYS A 36 -9.80 0.54 -4.11
N TRP A 37 -9.99 -0.66 -3.54
CA TRP A 37 -11.03 -0.83 -2.53
C TRP A 37 -10.70 0.01 -1.27
N PRO A 38 -11.68 0.70 -0.65
CA PRO A 38 -11.42 1.57 0.48
C PRO A 38 -11.26 0.78 1.79
N GLN A 39 -10.28 1.15 2.62
CA GLN A 39 -10.17 0.69 4.01
C GLN A 39 -10.84 1.72 4.92
N LEU A 40 -11.70 1.29 5.86
CA LEU A 40 -12.55 2.21 6.62
C LEU A 40 -12.23 2.17 8.13
N PRO A 41 -11.05 2.64 8.57
CA PRO A 41 -10.62 2.53 9.97
C PRO A 41 -11.50 3.30 10.97
N LYS A 42 -12.29 4.29 10.51
CA LYS A 42 -13.27 4.98 11.36
C LYS A 42 -14.56 4.19 11.58
N LYS A 43 -14.89 3.27 10.67
CA LYS A 43 -16.08 2.43 10.76
C LYS A 43 -15.95 1.37 11.84
N SER A 44 -14.80 0.70 11.92
CA SER A 44 -14.57 -0.41 12.86
C SER A 44 -13.09 -0.53 13.19
N TYR A 45 -12.77 -0.87 14.44
CA TYR A 45 -11.39 -1.17 14.84
C TYR A 45 -10.81 -2.40 14.10
N TYR A 46 -11.66 -3.30 13.61
CA TYR A 46 -11.22 -4.41 12.76
C TYR A 46 -10.66 -3.95 11.41
N GLU A 47 -11.01 -2.75 10.95
CA GLU A 47 -10.45 -2.16 9.72
C GLU A 47 -9.21 -1.29 9.98
N ASN A 48 -8.72 -1.24 11.23
CA ASN A 48 -7.39 -0.70 11.49
C ASN A 48 -6.34 -1.54 10.74
N MET A 49 -5.37 -0.89 10.09
CA MET A 49 -4.41 -1.59 9.22
C MET A 49 -3.64 -2.75 9.89
N TYR A 50 -3.39 -2.69 11.20
CA TYR A 50 -2.69 -3.79 11.91
C TYR A 50 -3.65 -4.91 12.32
N VAL A 51 -4.94 -4.59 12.52
CA VAL A 51 -5.97 -5.56 12.89
C VAL A 51 -6.52 -6.27 11.66
N GLN A 52 -6.76 -5.53 10.59
CA GLN A 52 -7.36 -5.96 9.33
C GLN A 52 -6.68 -7.20 8.74
N PHE A 53 -5.35 -7.25 8.81
CA PHE A 53 -4.55 -8.34 8.26
C PHE A 53 -4.09 -9.35 9.32
N SER A 54 -4.64 -9.31 10.54
CA SER A 54 -4.20 -10.18 11.65
C SER A 54 -4.91 -11.52 11.76
N GLN A 55 -6.03 -11.72 11.05
CA GLN A 55 -6.70 -13.02 11.04
C GLN A 55 -5.76 -14.12 10.53
N ALA A 56 -5.80 -15.31 11.13
CA ALA A 56 -4.84 -16.42 10.96
C ALA A 56 -3.52 -16.27 11.72
N MET A 57 -3.24 -15.13 12.36
CA MET A 57 -2.05 -14.99 13.21
C MET A 57 -2.20 -15.83 14.49
N PRO A 58 -1.27 -16.77 14.78
CA PRO A 58 -1.24 -17.54 16.02
C PRO A 58 -1.28 -16.64 17.25
N ASN A 59 -2.18 -16.96 18.19
CA ASN A 59 -2.35 -16.24 19.45
C ASN A 59 -2.56 -14.72 19.35
N VAL A 60 -3.05 -14.23 18.21
CA VAL A 60 -3.45 -12.83 18.13
C VAL A 60 -4.61 -12.57 19.10
N VAL A 61 -4.48 -11.50 19.86
CA VAL A 61 -5.52 -10.97 20.72
C VAL A 61 -5.89 -9.59 20.19
N VAL A 62 -7.15 -9.43 19.81
CA VAL A 62 -7.72 -8.15 19.38
C VAL A 62 -8.72 -7.69 20.43
N ASP A 63 -8.31 -6.72 21.24
CA ASP A 63 -9.15 -6.07 22.25
C ASP A 63 -9.81 -4.83 21.62
N LYS A 64 -11.10 -4.94 21.33
CA LYS A 64 -11.89 -3.84 20.74
C LYS A 64 -12.12 -2.70 21.71
N GLU A 65 -12.31 -3.00 22.99
CA GLU A 65 -12.67 -2.00 24.01
C GLU A 65 -11.47 -1.10 24.27
N GLN A 66 -10.28 -1.69 24.41
CA GLN A 66 -9.03 -0.97 24.61
C GLN A 66 -8.36 -0.54 23.30
N LYS A 67 -8.94 -0.89 22.14
CA LYS A 67 -8.35 -0.68 20.80
C LYS A 67 -6.89 -1.13 20.74
N ARG A 68 -6.65 -2.38 21.18
CA ARG A 68 -5.32 -2.98 21.25
C ARG A 68 -5.25 -4.27 20.46
N ILE A 69 -4.10 -4.48 19.83
CA ILE A 69 -3.71 -5.76 19.24
C ILE A 69 -2.36 -6.18 19.83
N PHE A 70 -2.21 -7.46 20.16
CA PHE A 70 -0.94 -8.05 20.59
C PHE A 70 -0.92 -9.55 20.29
N ILE A 71 0.25 -10.16 20.30
CA ILE A 71 0.44 -11.60 20.14
C ILE A 71 0.81 -12.18 21.49
N ASN A 72 -0.03 -13.07 22.03
CA ASN A 72 0.26 -13.72 23.30
C ASN A 72 1.22 -14.90 23.09
N THR A 73 2.50 -14.71 23.39
CA THR A 73 3.53 -15.74 23.17
C THR A 73 3.61 -16.77 24.29
N GLU A 74 2.96 -16.55 25.43
CA GLU A 74 3.04 -17.41 26.63
C GLU A 74 2.10 -18.61 26.62
N LYS A 75 1.11 -18.65 25.70
CA LYS A 75 0.02 -19.65 25.76
C LYS A 75 -0.05 -20.54 24.53
N ASN A 76 0.31 -21.82 24.65
CA ASN A 76 0.17 -22.84 23.60
C ASN A 76 0.71 -22.42 22.22
N LEU A 77 1.81 -21.63 22.20
CA LEU A 77 2.33 -21.07 20.96
C LEU A 77 2.74 -22.16 19.97
N GLU A 78 3.44 -23.20 20.43
CA GLU A 78 3.91 -24.31 19.59
C GLU A 78 2.78 -25.03 18.85
N GLU A 79 1.70 -25.40 19.55
CA GLU A 79 0.52 -26.05 18.95
C GLU A 79 -0.13 -25.16 17.86
N LYS A 80 -0.25 -23.85 18.13
CA LYS A 80 -0.83 -22.91 17.17
C LYS A 80 0.08 -22.67 15.97
N LEU A 81 1.39 -22.68 16.17
CA LEU A 81 2.37 -22.62 15.10
C LEU A 81 2.32 -23.86 14.22
N GLU A 82 2.19 -25.06 14.80
CA GLU A 82 2.05 -26.31 14.04
C GLU A 82 0.83 -26.25 13.09
N VAL A 83 -0.33 -25.84 13.63
CA VAL A 83 -1.54 -25.64 12.81
C VAL A 83 -1.30 -24.61 11.72
N PHE A 84 -0.69 -23.47 12.05
CA PHE A 84 -0.40 -22.41 11.08
C PHE A 84 0.49 -22.91 9.94
N TYR A 85 1.61 -23.57 10.25
CA TYR A 85 2.54 -24.04 9.22
C TYR A 85 1.94 -25.16 8.39
N SER A 86 1.14 -26.05 8.99
CA SER A 86 0.37 -27.04 8.24
C SER A 86 -0.55 -26.36 7.20
N LYS A 87 -1.31 -25.35 7.62
CA LYS A 87 -2.17 -24.56 6.72
C LYS A 87 -1.41 -23.78 5.66
N TYR A 88 -0.24 -23.25 6.01
CA TYR A 88 0.64 -22.59 5.05
C TYR A 88 1.16 -23.56 3.99
N LEU A 89 1.62 -24.75 4.38
CA LEU A 89 2.13 -25.79 3.47
C LEU A 89 1.03 -26.34 2.56
N GLU A 90 -0.20 -26.48 3.07
CA GLU A 90 -1.39 -26.82 2.28
C GLU A 90 -1.77 -25.71 1.27
N GLY A 91 -1.29 -24.48 1.48
CA GLY A 91 -1.71 -23.32 0.70
C GLY A 91 -3.19 -22.96 0.90
N ASP A 92 -3.73 -23.20 2.10
CA ASP A 92 -5.15 -23.02 2.44
C ASP A 92 -5.55 -21.53 2.46
N LEU A 93 -5.87 -20.98 1.29
CA LEU A 93 -6.27 -19.58 1.16
C LEU A 93 -7.55 -19.23 1.93
N GLY A 94 -8.39 -20.21 2.26
CA GLY A 94 -9.58 -19.99 3.10
C GLY A 94 -9.16 -19.61 4.52
N TYR A 95 -8.21 -20.36 5.09
CA TYR A 95 -7.64 -20.06 6.40
C TYR A 95 -7.00 -18.66 6.46
N PHE A 96 -6.29 -18.26 5.40
CA PHE A 96 -5.63 -16.95 5.33
C PHE A 96 -6.49 -15.80 4.81
N SER A 97 -7.76 -16.04 4.49
CA SER A 97 -8.67 -15.02 3.98
C SER A 97 -8.84 -13.83 4.93
N ILE A 98 -9.32 -12.71 4.39
CA ILE A 98 -9.71 -11.55 5.18
C ILE A 98 -11.23 -11.55 5.22
N GLY A 99 -11.83 -11.67 6.40
CA GLY A 99 -13.27 -11.69 6.59
C GLY A 99 -13.91 -10.34 6.29
N GLU A 100 -15.19 -10.35 5.95
CA GLU A 100 -15.95 -9.14 5.61
C GLU A 100 -16.00 -8.14 6.78
N ASP A 101 -16.05 -8.60 8.03
CA ASP A 101 -16.00 -7.75 9.22
C ASP A 101 -14.67 -7.00 9.40
N PHE A 102 -13.60 -7.46 8.74
CA PHE A 102 -12.27 -6.85 8.76
C PHE A 102 -11.99 -6.01 7.51
N ALA A 103 -12.75 -6.20 6.43
CA ALA A 103 -12.53 -5.51 5.16
C ALA A 103 -13.85 -5.24 4.43
N SER A 104 -14.78 -4.54 5.09
CA SER A 104 -16.12 -4.33 4.55
C SER A 104 -16.08 -3.63 3.18
N GLY A 105 -15.17 -2.67 3.01
CA GLY A 105 -14.92 -1.99 1.74
C GLY A 105 -14.46 -2.92 0.61
N LEU A 106 -13.69 -3.98 0.89
CA LEU A 106 -13.25 -4.96 -0.14
C LEU A 106 -14.43 -5.76 -0.69
N TYR A 107 -15.31 -6.23 0.19
CA TYR A 107 -16.47 -7.04 -0.21
C TYR A 107 -17.53 -6.19 -0.91
N GLU A 108 -17.83 -4.99 -0.40
CA GLU A 108 -18.75 -4.07 -1.07
C GLU A 108 -18.19 -3.59 -2.41
N PHE A 109 -16.88 -3.32 -2.50
CA PHE A 109 -16.21 -3.00 -3.76
C PHE A 109 -16.45 -4.08 -4.81
N LYS A 110 -16.29 -5.36 -4.46
CA LYS A 110 -16.57 -6.48 -5.38
C LYS A 110 -18.02 -6.49 -5.85
N ARG A 111 -18.98 -6.33 -4.93
CA ARG A 111 -20.42 -6.32 -5.26
C ARG A 111 -20.76 -5.18 -6.22
N ARG A 112 -20.30 -3.96 -5.92
CA ARG A 112 -20.56 -2.75 -6.71
C ARG A 112 -19.88 -2.81 -8.07
N PHE A 113 -18.62 -3.24 -8.13
CA PHE A 113 -17.87 -3.33 -9.37
C PHE A 113 -18.55 -4.25 -10.40
N LEU A 114 -19.09 -5.39 -9.97
CA LEU A 114 -19.82 -6.31 -10.85
C LEU A 114 -21.09 -5.68 -11.45
N THR A 115 -21.69 -4.71 -10.77
CA THR A 115 -22.92 -4.03 -11.20
C THR A 115 -22.70 -2.65 -11.82
N SER A 116 -21.51 -2.08 -11.71
CA SER A 116 -21.25 -0.67 -12.08
C SER A 116 -21.16 -0.45 -13.59
N GLY A 117 -20.87 -1.51 -14.37
CA GLY A 117 -20.67 -1.41 -15.81
C GLY A 117 -19.42 -0.63 -16.24
N ILE A 118 -18.47 -0.38 -15.33
CA ILE A 118 -17.23 0.35 -15.61
C ILE A 118 -16.35 -0.48 -16.57
N LYS A 119 -15.97 0.13 -17.71
CA LYS A 119 -15.17 -0.52 -18.76
C LYS A 119 -13.74 -0.01 -18.85
N ASP A 120 -13.48 1.19 -18.36
CA ASP A 120 -12.20 1.87 -18.51
C ASP A 120 -11.14 1.43 -17.49
N THR A 121 -11.51 0.53 -16.57
CA THR A 121 -10.58 -0.03 -15.59
C THR A 121 -9.47 -0.81 -16.27
N ARG A 122 -8.24 -0.36 -16.06
CA ARG A 122 -7.03 -1.03 -16.55
C ARG A 122 -6.45 -1.97 -15.50
N TYR A 123 -6.49 -1.55 -14.23
CA TYR A 123 -5.96 -2.30 -13.09
C TYR A 123 -6.91 -2.18 -11.91
N ILE A 124 -6.96 -3.18 -11.03
CA ILE A 124 -7.55 -3.01 -9.69
C ILE A 124 -6.43 -3.04 -8.67
N LYS A 125 -6.40 -2.01 -7.82
CA LYS A 125 -5.44 -1.91 -6.73
C LYS A 125 -6.01 -2.51 -5.45
N GLY A 126 -5.23 -3.36 -4.82
CA GLY A 126 -5.38 -3.81 -3.46
C GLY A 126 -4.18 -3.38 -2.61
N GLN A 127 -4.29 -3.61 -1.32
CA GLN A 127 -3.26 -3.25 -0.36
C GLN A 127 -3.28 -4.19 0.84
N ILE A 128 -2.11 -4.37 1.43
CA ILE A 128 -1.89 -5.02 2.72
C ILE A 128 -0.87 -4.21 3.52
N VAL A 129 -0.90 -4.33 4.84
CA VAL A 129 0.22 -3.86 5.67
C VAL A 129 1.48 -4.65 5.35
N GLY A 130 2.63 -3.97 5.32
CA GLY A 130 3.91 -4.62 5.15
C GLY A 130 4.45 -5.27 6.44
N PRO A 131 5.34 -6.27 6.32
CA PRO A 131 5.83 -7.05 7.44
C PRO A 131 6.66 -6.24 8.43
N ILE A 132 7.35 -5.19 7.98
CA ILE A 132 8.20 -4.38 8.86
C ILE A 132 7.32 -3.56 9.79
N SER A 133 6.33 -2.86 9.24
CA SER A 133 5.39 -2.04 10.01
C SER A 133 4.49 -2.88 10.90
N PHE A 134 4.01 -4.04 10.43
CA PHE A 134 3.26 -4.95 11.27
C PHE A 134 4.11 -5.42 12.46
N GLY A 135 5.31 -5.95 12.21
CA GLY A 135 6.17 -6.46 13.28
C GLY A 135 6.64 -5.39 14.26
N LEU A 136 6.92 -4.17 13.79
CA LEU A 136 7.35 -3.06 14.64
C LEU A 136 6.23 -2.47 15.48
N THR A 137 4.98 -2.54 15.01
CA THR A 137 3.82 -1.96 15.72
C THR A 137 3.14 -2.95 16.65
N VAL A 138 2.96 -4.19 16.21
CA VAL A 138 2.33 -5.22 17.05
C VAL A 138 3.36 -5.70 18.07
N CYS A 139 2.94 -5.72 19.33
CA CYS A 139 3.77 -6.19 20.43
C CYS A 139 3.30 -7.54 20.97
N ASP A 140 4.12 -8.13 21.81
CA ASP A 140 3.73 -9.20 22.71
C ASP A 140 3.03 -8.67 23.99
N GLN A 141 2.73 -9.56 24.92
CA GLN A 141 2.08 -9.24 26.20
C GLN A 141 2.92 -8.31 27.11
N ILE A 142 4.25 -8.26 26.96
CA ILE A 142 5.14 -7.39 27.73
C ILE A 142 5.49 -6.08 26.99
N ARG A 143 4.79 -5.80 25.88
CA ARG A 143 4.95 -4.61 25.02
C ARG A 143 6.27 -4.58 24.23
N GLN A 144 6.92 -5.73 24.03
CA GLN A 144 8.05 -5.83 23.13
C GLN A 144 7.55 -6.03 21.69
N SER A 145 8.11 -5.29 20.74
CA SER A 145 7.79 -5.45 19.31
C SER A 145 8.09 -6.88 18.86
N VAL A 146 7.12 -7.49 18.17
CA VAL A 146 7.26 -8.88 17.71
C VAL A 146 8.22 -9.02 16.53
N TYR A 147 8.64 -7.91 15.91
CA TYR A 147 9.66 -7.89 14.86
C TYR A 147 10.95 -8.59 15.29
N TYR A 148 11.32 -8.44 16.56
CA TYR A 148 12.55 -8.98 17.11
C TYR A 148 12.48 -10.47 17.46
N ASN A 149 11.30 -11.08 17.38
CA ASN A 149 11.13 -12.52 17.51
C ASN A 149 11.14 -13.15 16.11
N GLU A 150 12.22 -13.85 15.76
CA GLU A 150 12.43 -14.38 14.40
C GLU A 150 11.33 -15.37 13.97
N GLN A 151 10.85 -16.21 14.89
CA GLN A 151 9.79 -17.17 14.59
C GLN A 151 8.46 -16.47 14.33
N ILE A 152 8.13 -15.43 15.10
CA ILE A 152 6.91 -14.65 14.89
C ILE A 152 7.01 -13.80 13.61
N LEU A 153 8.19 -13.26 13.30
CA LEU A 153 8.42 -12.53 12.06
C LEU A 153 8.24 -13.41 10.83
N ASP A 154 8.74 -14.65 10.84
CA ASP A 154 8.51 -15.62 9.76
C ASP A 154 7.01 -15.90 9.55
N VAL A 155 6.27 -16.11 10.64
CA VAL A 155 4.81 -16.28 10.60
C VAL A 155 4.12 -15.06 9.99
N ILE A 156 4.52 -13.84 10.36
CA ILE A 156 3.97 -12.60 9.80
C ILE A 156 4.19 -12.56 8.28
N ILE A 157 5.41 -12.84 7.81
CA ILE A 157 5.76 -12.82 6.39
C ILE A 157 4.91 -13.85 5.62
N LYS A 158 4.79 -15.08 6.14
CA LYS A 158 4.01 -16.16 5.53
C LYS A 158 2.51 -15.88 5.50
N MET A 159 1.98 -15.33 6.59
CA MET A 159 0.58 -14.93 6.68
C MET A 159 0.27 -13.83 5.67
N LEU A 160 1.08 -12.77 5.63
CA LEU A 160 0.89 -11.64 4.71
C LEU A 160 1.05 -12.06 3.26
N SER A 161 1.96 -13.00 2.96
CA SER A 161 2.12 -13.60 1.63
C SER A 161 0.84 -14.30 1.17
N LEU A 162 0.25 -15.15 2.00
CA LEU A 162 -0.99 -15.85 1.63
C LEU A 162 -2.22 -14.93 1.64
N LYS A 163 -2.21 -13.86 2.44
CA LYS A 163 -3.22 -12.78 2.35
C LYS A 163 -3.13 -12.01 1.04
N ALA A 164 -1.93 -11.63 0.60
CA ALA A 164 -1.73 -11.00 -0.70
C ALA A 164 -2.24 -11.92 -1.82
N LYS A 165 -1.84 -13.20 -1.80
CA LYS A 165 -2.29 -14.21 -2.76
C LYS A 165 -3.81 -14.39 -2.77
N TRP A 166 -4.43 -14.49 -1.60
CA TRP A 166 -5.89 -14.56 -1.48
C TRP A 166 -6.56 -13.30 -2.05
N GLN A 167 -6.09 -12.11 -1.68
CA GLN A 167 -6.65 -10.84 -2.13
C GLN A 167 -6.53 -10.69 -3.66
N ILE A 168 -5.40 -11.09 -4.25
CA ILE A 168 -5.20 -11.10 -5.70
C ILE A 168 -6.24 -12.01 -6.38
N ARG A 169 -6.43 -13.23 -5.88
CA ARG A 169 -7.41 -14.16 -6.48
C ARG A 169 -8.85 -13.68 -6.31
N PHE A 170 -9.18 -13.10 -5.16
CA PHE A 170 -10.48 -12.49 -4.90
C PHE A 170 -10.78 -11.34 -5.88
N LEU A 171 -9.80 -10.47 -6.14
CA LEU A 171 -9.94 -9.34 -7.06
C LEU A 171 -9.85 -9.77 -8.54
N LYS A 172 -9.16 -10.88 -8.85
CA LYS A 172 -9.08 -11.43 -10.22
C LYS A 172 -10.41 -11.90 -10.78
N GLU A 173 -11.39 -12.15 -9.92
CA GLU A 173 -12.77 -12.38 -10.35
C GLU A 173 -13.39 -11.14 -11.02
N LEU A 174 -12.86 -9.95 -10.75
CA LEU A 174 -13.30 -8.68 -11.33
C LEU A 174 -12.42 -8.26 -12.52
N LYS A 175 -11.09 -8.38 -12.39
CA LYS A 175 -10.12 -7.92 -13.38
C LYS A 175 -8.82 -8.70 -13.29
N LYS A 176 -8.25 -9.11 -14.43
CA LYS A 176 -7.02 -9.91 -14.45
C LYS A 176 -5.81 -9.13 -13.93
N GLU A 177 -5.72 -7.85 -14.26
CA GLU A 177 -4.61 -6.98 -13.94
C GLU A 177 -4.75 -6.41 -12.52
N ILE A 178 -4.01 -6.98 -11.58
CA ILE A 178 -4.04 -6.60 -10.16
C ILE A 178 -2.72 -5.95 -9.75
N VAL A 179 -2.82 -4.92 -8.91
CA VAL A 179 -1.70 -4.29 -8.22
C VAL A 179 -1.90 -4.45 -6.71
N ILE A 180 -0.90 -4.93 -5.97
CA ILE A 180 -0.93 -5.02 -4.51
C ILE A 180 0.14 -4.14 -3.91
N PHE A 181 -0.28 -3.24 -3.03
CA PHE A 181 0.63 -2.39 -2.26
C PHE A 181 0.94 -3.01 -0.89
N LEU A 182 2.20 -2.93 -0.49
CA LEU A 182 2.67 -3.17 0.88
C LEU A 182 2.81 -1.81 1.56
N ASP A 183 1.94 -1.53 2.52
CA ASP A 183 1.94 -0.27 3.26
C ASP A 183 2.93 -0.36 4.42
N GLU A 184 4.01 0.42 4.32
CA GLU A 184 5.17 0.36 5.19
C GLU A 184 5.50 1.72 5.86
N PRO A 185 4.59 2.33 6.65
CA PRO A 185 4.83 3.62 7.29
C PRO A 185 6.02 3.63 8.27
N TYR A 186 6.37 2.49 8.89
CA TYR A 186 7.49 2.39 9.83
C TYR A 186 8.86 2.22 9.16
N LEU A 187 8.94 2.12 7.83
CA LEU A 187 10.24 2.20 7.13
C LEU A 187 10.96 3.54 7.39
N THR A 188 10.23 4.58 7.79
CA THR A 188 10.78 5.86 8.24
C THR A 188 11.66 5.75 9.49
N SER A 189 11.42 4.73 10.32
CA SER A 189 12.17 4.51 11.56
C SER A 189 13.42 3.65 11.35
N VAL A 190 13.52 2.97 10.21
CA VAL A 190 14.66 2.11 9.86
C VAL A 190 15.91 2.98 9.66
N GLY A 191 16.99 2.65 10.37
CA GLY A 191 18.22 3.44 10.38
C GLY A 191 18.26 4.54 11.44
N SER A 192 17.19 4.70 12.24
CA SER A 192 17.23 5.51 13.46
C SER A 192 18.03 4.80 14.56
N ALA A 193 18.52 5.57 15.55
CA ALA A 193 19.25 5.03 16.70
C ALA A 193 18.44 4.01 17.53
N TYR A 194 17.11 4.01 17.40
CA TYR A 194 16.20 3.18 18.17
C TYR A 194 15.80 1.86 17.49
N VAL A 195 16.10 1.72 16.19
CA VAL A 195 15.66 0.56 15.38
C VAL A 195 16.87 -0.01 14.64
N ALA A 196 17.50 -1.01 15.24
CA ALA A 196 18.62 -1.74 14.65
C ALA A 196 18.10 -2.91 13.79
N ILE A 197 17.93 -2.67 12.49
CA ILE A 197 17.49 -3.69 11.53
C ILE A 197 18.57 -3.89 10.47
N ASN A 198 18.91 -5.16 10.19
CA ASN A 198 19.81 -5.50 9.10
C ASN A 198 19.14 -5.24 7.75
N ARG A 199 19.82 -4.46 6.89
CA ARG A 199 19.32 -4.05 5.57
C ARG A 199 18.97 -5.23 4.66
N ASP A 200 19.85 -6.21 4.56
CA ASP A 200 19.66 -7.36 3.64
C ASP A 200 18.50 -8.24 4.12
N LYS A 201 18.37 -8.44 5.43
CA LYS A 201 17.23 -9.15 6.03
C LYS A 201 15.91 -8.42 5.75
N LEU A 202 15.87 -7.10 5.89
CA LEU A 202 14.69 -6.29 5.57
C LEU A 202 14.29 -6.45 4.09
N ILE A 203 15.25 -6.32 3.17
CA ILE A 203 15.02 -6.49 1.72
C ILE A 203 14.50 -7.90 1.43
N SER A 204 15.11 -8.94 2.04
CA SER A 204 14.68 -10.33 1.87
C SER A 204 13.25 -10.54 2.35
N ASN A 205 12.89 -10.00 3.52
CA ASN A 205 11.55 -10.15 4.09
C ASN A 205 10.47 -9.50 3.21
N LEU A 206 10.74 -8.33 2.65
CA LEU A 206 9.83 -7.69 1.68
C LEU A 206 9.74 -8.51 0.39
N ASN A 207 10.88 -9.01 -0.09
CA ASN A 207 10.94 -9.78 -1.33
C ASN A 207 10.19 -11.11 -1.26
N GLU A 208 10.11 -11.77 -0.11
CA GLU A 208 9.33 -13.01 0.04
C GLU A 208 7.84 -12.79 -0.32
N ILE A 209 7.25 -11.69 0.16
CA ILE A 209 5.86 -11.34 -0.16
C ILE A 209 5.74 -10.89 -1.62
N ILE A 210 6.69 -10.08 -2.11
CA ILE A 210 6.71 -9.61 -3.50
C ILE A 210 6.79 -10.78 -4.48
N ASP A 211 7.63 -11.78 -4.20
CA ASP A 211 7.77 -12.98 -5.03
C ASP A 211 6.45 -13.75 -5.13
N VAL A 212 5.65 -13.79 -4.05
CA VAL A 212 4.30 -14.39 -4.06
C VAL A 212 3.32 -13.55 -4.89
N ILE A 213 3.38 -12.21 -4.81
CA ILE A 213 2.58 -11.31 -5.65
C ILE A 213 2.91 -11.53 -7.14
N HIS A 214 4.20 -11.60 -7.48
CA HIS A 214 4.69 -11.85 -8.83
C HIS A 214 4.35 -13.24 -9.34
N ALA A 215 4.37 -14.27 -8.50
CA ALA A 215 3.97 -15.63 -8.86
C ALA A 215 2.48 -15.71 -9.24
N GLU A 216 1.65 -14.83 -8.68
CA GLU A 216 0.27 -14.66 -9.11
C GLU A 216 0.14 -13.73 -10.33
N GLY A 217 1.23 -13.27 -10.95
CA GLY A 217 1.19 -12.37 -12.11
C GLY A 217 0.60 -11.00 -11.81
N ALA A 218 0.58 -10.60 -10.54
CA ALA A 218 0.20 -9.26 -10.10
C ALA A 218 1.43 -8.36 -10.00
N ILE A 219 1.19 -7.05 -9.93
CA ILE A 219 2.20 -6.01 -9.77
C ILE A 219 2.31 -5.67 -8.29
N SER A 220 3.53 -5.51 -7.80
CA SER A 220 3.83 -5.15 -6.42
C SER A 220 4.16 -3.66 -6.28
N GLY A 221 3.66 -3.04 -5.23
CA GLY A 221 4.05 -1.70 -4.83
C GLY A 221 4.44 -1.65 -3.36
N ILE A 222 5.31 -0.71 -2.99
CA ILE A 222 5.58 -0.37 -1.60
C ILE A 222 5.20 1.10 -1.41
N HIS A 223 4.44 1.38 -0.36
CA HIS A 223 4.07 2.75 0.02
C HIS A 223 4.66 3.12 1.38
N CYS A 224 5.26 4.32 1.45
CA CYS A 224 5.73 4.90 2.69
C CYS A 224 5.47 6.42 2.68
N CYS A 225 4.73 6.93 3.66
CA CYS A 225 4.33 8.35 3.74
C CYS A 225 5.42 9.29 4.29
N GLY A 226 6.64 8.82 4.57
CA GLY A 226 7.65 9.66 5.21
C GLY A 226 9.06 9.45 4.68
N ASN A 227 10.02 10.09 5.34
CA ASN A 227 11.43 10.03 4.95
C ASN A 227 12.02 8.65 5.32
N THR A 228 12.31 7.83 4.32
CA THR A 228 13.00 6.55 4.47
C THR A 228 14.25 6.50 3.58
N ASP A 229 15.11 5.51 3.79
CA ASP A 229 16.20 5.22 2.87
C ASP A 229 15.62 4.54 1.61
N TRP A 230 15.31 5.34 0.59
CA TRP A 230 14.76 4.87 -0.67
C TRP A 230 15.67 3.92 -1.42
N SER A 231 16.98 3.90 -1.13
CA SER A 231 17.86 2.88 -1.71
C SER A 231 17.48 1.47 -1.26
N ILE A 232 16.93 1.30 -0.05
CA ILE A 232 16.43 0.00 0.44
C ILE A 232 15.26 -0.45 -0.44
N VAL A 233 14.24 0.41 -0.56
CA VAL A 233 13.02 0.10 -1.33
C VAL A 233 13.35 -0.15 -2.80
N ALA A 234 14.21 0.69 -3.40
CA ALA A 234 14.69 0.52 -4.77
C ALA A 234 15.51 -0.77 -4.99
N SER A 235 16.13 -1.31 -3.94
CA SER A 235 16.88 -2.57 -3.99
C SER A 235 15.99 -3.81 -3.84
N THR A 236 14.73 -3.67 -3.44
CA THR A 236 13.75 -4.78 -3.42
C THR A 236 13.38 -5.21 -4.84
N LYS A 237 12.48 -6.19 -4.98
CA LYS A 237 11.88 -6.59 -6.26
C LYS A 237 10.61 -5.82 -6.60
N THR A 238 10.23 -4.80 -5.80
CA THR A 238 8.98 -4.06 -6.03
C THR A 238 8.94 -3.45 -7.44
N ASP A 239 7.75 -3.36 -8.02
CA ASP A 239 7.52 -2.71 -9.31
C ASP A 239 7.17 -1.23 -9.15
N ILE A 240 6.62 -0.85 -8.00
CA ILE A 240 6.16 0.51 -7.72
C ILE A 240 6.76 1.00 -6.40
N ILE A 241 7.32 2.22 -6.41
CA ILE A 241 7.67 2.98 -5.21
C ILE A 241 6.67 4.11 -5.08
N SER A 242 5.89 4.11 -4.00
CA SER A 242 4.97 5.18 -3.63
C SER A 242 5.49 5.95 -2.44
N PHE A 243 5.65 7.24 -2.63
CA PHE A 243 6.29 8.12 -1.65
C PHE A 243 5.55 9.45 -1.58
N ASP A 244 5.67 10.12 -0.44
CA ASP A 244 5.18 11.48 -0.26
C ASP A 244 6.10 12.47 -1.00
N ALA A 245 5.74 12.74 -2.25
CA ALA A 245 6.42 13.68 -3.11
C ALA A 245 6.12 15.14 -2.75
N TYR A 246 5.03 15.41 -2.04
CA TYR A 246 4.67 16.77 -1.63
C TYR A 246 5.62 17.28 -0.54
N ASN A 247 5.86 16.49 0.50
CA ASN A 247 6.72 16.91 1.62
C ASN A 247 8.19 16.46 1.47
N TYR A 248 8.43 15.32 0.81
CA TYR A 248 9.72 14.64 0.88
C TYR A 248 10.32 14.28 -0.48
N ALA A 249 9.89 14.89 -1.58
CA ALA A 249 10.41 14.45 -2.89
C ALA A 249 11.93 14.65 -3.07
N ASP A 250 12.57 15.60 -2.37
CA ASP A 250 14.04 15.70 -2.40
C ASP A 250 14.73 14.48 -1.79
N THR A 251 14.07 13.73 -0.90
CA THR A 251 14.63 12.51 -0.27
C THR A 251 14.88 11.40 -1.28
N VAL A 252 14.00 11.25 -2.28
CA VAL A 252 14.18 10.29 -3.38
C VAL A 252 15.37 10.70 -4.26
N LEU A 253 15.57 12.00 -4.44
CA LEU A 253 16.69 12.53 -5.23
C LEU A 253 18.05 12.39 -4.54
N LEU A 254 18.10 12.06 -3.24
CA LEU A 254 19.34 11.72 -2.55
C LEU A 254 19.92 10.38 -3.03
N TYR A 255 19.13 9.55 -3.70
CA TYR A 255 19.52 8.21 -4.15
C TYR A 255 19.45 8.05 -5.67
N PRO A 256 20.08 8.95 -6.47
CA PRO A 256 19.89 9.00 -7.91
C PRO A 256 20.28 7.69 -8.61
N ASP A 257 21.34 7.02 -8.17
CA ASP A 257 21.79 5.75 -8.77
C ASP A 257 20.80 4.61 -8.50
N SER A 258 20.25 4.55 -7.29
CA SER A 258 19.27 3.51 -6.91
C SER A 258 17.96 3.71 -7.66
N ILE A 259 17.49 4.95 -7.77
CA ILE A 259 16.28 5.30 -8.51
C ILE A 259 16.47 5.13 -10.01
N SER A 260 17.65 5.45 -10.56
CA SER A 260 17.94 5.22 -11.98
C SER A 260 17.90 3.72 -12.30
N LYS A 261 18.58 2.88 -11.51
CA LYS A 261 18.52 1.41 -11.66
C LYS A 261 17.10 0.86 -11.53
N PHE A 262 16.32 1.40 -10.58
CA PHE A 262 14.91 1.05 -10.41
C PHE A 262 14.09 1.36 -11.68
N MET A 263 14.28 2.55 -12.24
CA MET A 263 13.60 2.97 -13.47
C MET A 263 14.08 2.19 -14.70
N GLU A 264 15.36 1.85 -14.80
CA GLU A 264 15.95 1.04 -15.88
C GLU A 264 15.33 -0.36 -15.97
N ARG A 265 14.99 -0.97 -14.83
CA ARG A 265 14.21 -2.22 -14.78
C ARG A 265 12.69 -2.03 -14.88
N GLN A 266 12.25 -0.90 -15.43
CA GLN A 266 10.84 -0.55 -15.66
C GLN A 266 10.04 -0.27 -14.38
N GLY A 267 10.71 0.07 -13.27
CA GLY A 267 10.05 0.48 -12.03
C GLY A 267 9.25 1.77 -12.19
N VAL A 268 8.15 1.88 -11.45
CA VAL A 268 7.23 3.01 -11.48
C VAL A 268 7.31 3.84 -10.21
N LEU A 269 7.29 5.17 -10.37
CA LEU A 269 7.18 6.12 -9.28
C LEU A 269 5.72 6.56 -9.12
N ALA A 270 5.14 6.33 -7.95
CA ALA A 270 3.84 6.86 -7.57
C ALA A 270 4.03 8.13 -6.74
N TRP A 271 3.78 9.27 -7.40
CA TRP A 271 3.98 10.61 -6.87
C TRP A 271 2.83 10.96 -5.93
N GLY A 272 3.06 10.77 -4.63
CA GLY A 272 2.18 11.26 -3.57
C GLY A 272 2.28 12.77 -3.46
N ILE A 273 1.64 13.49 -4.39
CA ILE A 273 1.84 14.92 -4.60
C ILE A 273 0.67 15.77 -4.11
N VAL A 274 -0.50 15.17 -3.89
CA VAL A 274 -1.63 15.87 -3.27
C VAL A 274 -1.52 15.72 -1.75
N PRO A 275 -1.35 16.81 -0.99
CA PRO A 275 -1.19 16.73 0.46
C PRO A 275 -2.43 16.13 1.11
N THR A 276 -2.24 15.34 2.16
CA THR A 276 -3.33 14.71 2.92
C THR A 276 -3.62 15.43 4.23
N ASP A 277 -3.68 16.75 4.14
CA ASP A 277 -4.00 17.66 5.24
C ASP A 277 -4.68 18.93 4.70
N SER A 278 -4.90 19.93 5.55
CA SER A 278 -5.57 21.18 5.18
C SER A 278 -4.82 22.01 4.12
N ASN A 279 -3.57 21.71 3.81
CA ASN A 279 -2.87 22.36 2.69
C ASN A 279 -3.51 22.01 1.34
N ALA A 280 -4.23 20.89 1.22
CA ALA A 280 -4.99 20.55 0.02
C ALA A 280 -6.02 21.61 -0.38
N LEU A 281 -6.51 22.42 0.58
CA LEU A 281 -7.43 23.53 0.34
C LEU A 281 -6.73 24.76 -0.26
N LYS A 282 -5.40 24.85 -0.16
CA LYS A 282 -4.58 25.94 -0.71
C LYS A 282 -3.98 25.56 -2.07
N GLU A 283 -3.94 24.28 -2.37
CA GLU A 283 -3.41 23.73 -3.61
C GLU A 283 -4.49 23.62 -4.70
N ASN A 284 -4.04 23.61 -5.96
CA ASN A 284 -4.89 23.32 -7.10
C ASN A 284 -4.10 22.55 -8.17
N LYS A 285 -4.78 22.12 -9.23
CA LYS A 285 -4.14 21.35 -10.31
C LYS A 285 -2.96 22.08 -10.96
N ASP A 286 -3.00 23.41 -11.07
CA ASP A 286 -1.93 24.20 -11.68
C ASP A 286 -0.69 24.26 -10.78
N SER A 287 -0.85 24.55 -9.48
CA SER A 287 0.28 24.57 -8.52
C SER A 287 0.94 23.19 -8.41
N LEU A 288 0.13 22.13 -8.26
CA LEU A 288 0.65 20.77 -8.15
C LEU A 288 1.28 20.28 -9.46
N SER A 289 0.75 20.68 -10.63
CA SER A 289 1.37 20.34 -11.91
C SER A 289 2.78 20.92 -12.04
N LYS A 290 3.00 22.16 -11.58
CA LYS A 290 4.34 22.79 -11.59
C LYS A 290 5.33 22.02 -10.72
N ASN A 291 4.88 21.46 -9.60
CA ASN A 291 5.72 20.62 -8.75
C ASN A 291 6.13 19.34 -9.48
N ILE A 292 5.18 18.64 -10.12
CA ILE A 292 5.47 17.46 -10.95
C ILE A 292 6.48 17.81 -12.06
N GLU A 293 6.30 18.94 -12.74
CA GLU A 293 7.22 19.41 -13.78
C GLU A 293 8.63 19.63 -13.26
N GLY A 294 8.76 20.22 -12.07
CA GLY A 294 10.03 20.33 -11.36
C GLY A 294 10.70 18.96 -11.18
N TRP A 295 9.98 17.95 -10.72
CA TRP A 295 10.52 16.61 -10.52
C TRP A 295 10.90 15.91 -11.83
N VAL A 296 10.06 16.03 -12.87
CA VAL A 296 10.37 15.52 -14.20
C VAL A 296 11.66 16.14 -14.73
N ASN A 297 11.86 17.45 -14.54
CA ASN A 297 13.08 18.13 -14.96
C ASN A 297 14.31 17.67 -14.16
N LYS A 298 14.20 17.54 -12.84
CA LYS A 298 15.29 17.02 -11.98
C LYS A 298 15.69 15.59 -12.39
N LEU A 299 14.73 14.71 -12.71
CA LEU A 299 15.04 13.36 -13.22
C LEU A 299 15.65 13.37 -14.64
N LYS A 300 15.23 14.30 -15.50
CA LYS A 300 15.84 14.49 -16.82
C LYS A 300 17.30 14.94 -16.73
N GLU A 301 17.64 15.83 -15.80
CA GLU A 301 19.02 16.26 -15.53
C GLU A 301 19.90 15.09 -15.08
N LYS A 302 19.30 14.04 -14.53
CA LYS A 302 19.98 12.76 -14.19
C LYS A 302 20.04 11.77 -15.36
N GLY A 303 19.59 12.15 -16.55
CA GLY A 303 19.70 11.35 -17.78
C GLY A 303 18.48 10.48 -18.10
N ILE A 304 17.40 10.54 -17.32
CA ILE A 304 16.19 9.75 -17.59
C ILE A 304 15.34 10.47 -18.65
N LYS A 305 14.97 9.76 -19.72
CA LYS A 305 14.15 10.32 -20.79
C LYS A 305 12.76 10.74 -20.28
N ARG A 306 12.25 11.88 -20.76
CA ARG A 306 10.92 12.40 -20.38
C ARG A 306 9.84 11.34 -20.58
N ASP A 307 9.79 10.70 -21.74
CA ASP A 307 8.77 9.69 -22.04
C ASP A 307 8.83 8.50 -21.09
N THR A 308 10.03 8.10 -20.66
CA THR A 308 10.20 7.06 -19.63
C THR A 308 9.59 7.51 -18.31
N ILE A 309 9.90 8.73 -17.85
CA ILE A 309 9.35 9.28 -16.61
C ILE A 309 7.82 9.29 -16.68
N ILE A 310 7.23 9.82 -17.74
CA ILE A 310 5.78 9.92 -17.90
C ILE A 310 5.10 8.54 -17.93
N ASN A 311 5.65 7.58 -18.68
CA ASN A 311 5.09 6.23 -18.75
C ASN A 311 5.20 5.47 -17.42
N GLN A 312 6.28 5.71 -16.67
CA GLN A 312 6.59 5.08 -15.39
C GLN A 312 6.18 5.94 -14.18
N SER A 313 5.12 6.75 -14.32
CA SER A 313 4.60 7.59 -13.25
C SER A 313 3.13 7.32 -12.96
N MET A 314 2.75 7.33 -11.68
CA MET A 314 1.38 7.28 -11.18
C MET A 314 1.13 8.49 -10.26
N ILE A 315 -0.09 9.01 -10.20
CA ILE A 315 -0.44 10.13 -9.32
C ILE A 315 -1.24 9.60 -8.13
N THR A 316 -0.86 9.98 -6.92
CA THR A 316 -1.57 9.62 -5.70
C THR A 316 -1.63 10.81 -4.74
N PRO A 317 -2.49 10.75 -3.70
CA PRO A 317 -2.28 11.55 -2.51
C PRO A 317 -0.96 11.15 -1.82
N SER A 318 -0.45 12.01 -0.95
CA SER A 318 0.76 11.77 -0.15
C SER A 318 0.66 10.56 0.78
N CYS A 319 -0.54 10.27 1.30
CA CYS A 319 -0.83 9.17 2.22
C CYS A 319 -2.30 8.75 2.11
N GLY A 320 -2.79 7.87 2.99
CA GLY A 320 -4.22 7.59 3.13
C GLY A 320 -4.96 8.73 3.84
N THR A 321 -6.27 8.86 3.60
CA THR A 321 -7.11 9.93 4.19
C THR A 321 -7.97 9.46 5.36
N GLY A 322 -7.80 8.21 5.82
CA GLY A 322 -8.66 7.57 6.83
C GLY A 322 -8.78 8.29 8.18
N SER A 323 -7.85 9.17 8.55
CA SER A 323 -7.92 9.98 9.77
C SER A 323 -8.67 11.31 9.61
N LEU A 324 -8.83 11.80 8.39
CA LEU A 324 -9.42 13.11 8.06
C LEU A 324 -10.95 13.11 8.18
N ASP A 325 -11.59 14.27 8.11
CA ASP A 325 -13.03 14.33 7.85
C ASP A 325 -13.35 13.91 6.40
N GLU A 326 -14.61 13.52 6.17
CA GLU A 326 -15.06 13.01 4.86
C GLU A 326 -14.96 14.09 3.77
N GLU A 327 -15.35 15.33 4.05
CA GLU A 327 -15.32 16.43 3.08
C GLU A 327 -13.89 16.71 2.60
N LEU A 328 -12.94 16.85 3.52
CA LEU A 328 -11.54 17.06 3.17
C LEU A 328 -10.95 15.86 2.42
N SER A 329 -11.30 14.63 2.84
CA SER A 329 -10.88 13.41 2.14
C SER A 329 -11.37 13.39 0.69
N GLU A 330 -12.64 13.68 0.44
CA GLU A 330 -13.20 13.72 -0.90
C GLU A 330 -12.58 14.83 -1.74
N HIS A 331 -12.37 16.02 -1.17
CA HIS A 331 -11.65 17.12 -1.85
C HIS A 331 -10.25 16.70 -2.31
N ILE A 332 -9.47 16.05 -1.44
CA ILE A 332 -8.12 15.55 -1.77
C ILE A 332 -8.17 14.53 -2.91
N LEU A 333 -9.11 13.58 -2.85
CA LEU A 333 -9.23 12.53 -3.85
C LEU A 333 -9.71 13.07 -5.21
N LEU A 334 -10.64 14.04 -5.22
CA LEU A 334 -11.07 14.76 -6.42
C LEU A 334 -9.94 15.61 -7.02
N LEU A 335 -9.14 16.26 -6.18
CA LEU A 335 -7.98 17.03 -6.62
C LEU A 335 -6.93 16.09 -7.26
N THR A 336 -6.77 14.88 -6.73
CA THR A 336 -5.86 13.86 -7.28
C THR A 336 -6.25 13.43 -8.69
N THR A 337 -7.53 13.09 -8.91
CA THR A 337 -8.02 12.68 -10.23
C THR A 337 -7.99 13.85 -11.21
N SER A 338 -8.41 15.04 -10.77
CA SER A 338 -8.37 16.26 -11.57
C SER A 338 -6.94 16.65 -11.99
N LEU A 339 -5.96 16.46 -11.11
CA LEU A 339 -4.54 16.69 -11.41
C LEU A 339 -4.03 15.70 -12.46
N SER A 340 -4.32 14.40 -12.28
CA SER A 340 -3.98 13.35 -13.26
C SER A 340 -4.53 13.67 -14.65
N ASP A 341 -5.81 14.01 -14.75
CA ASP A 341 -6.44 14.34 -16.03
C ASP A 341 -5.78 15.59 -16.65
N PHE A 342 -5.55 16.62 -15.84
CA PHE A 342 -4.93 17.86 -16.29
C PHE A 342 -3.52 17.64 -16.84
N ILE A 343 -2.66 16.92 -16.14
CA ILE A 343 -1.30 16.66 -16.64
C ILE A 343 -1.32 15.73 -17.84
N ARG A 344 -2.21 14.72 -17.89
CA ARG A 344 -2.27 13.82 -19.04
C ARG A 344 -2.60 14.54 -20.33
N THR A 345 -3.50 15.52 -20.32
CA THR A 345 -3.77 16.36 -21.51
C THR A 345 -2.56 17.16 -22.02
N ARG A 346 -1.53 17.36 -21.20
CA ARG A 346 -0.31 18.08 -21.57
C ARG A 346 0.81 17.16 -22.04
N TYR A 347 0.83 15.92 -21.58
CA TYR A 347 1.96 15.00 -21.74
C TYR A 347 1.65 13.78 -22.62
N LEU A 348 0.37 13.44 -22.84
CA LEU A 348 -0.12 12.31 -23.63
C LEU A 348 -1.10 12.82 -24.69
#